data_AF-A0AA88ZJE0-F1
#
_entry.id   AF-A0AA88ZJE0-F1
#
_cell.length_a   1.000
_cell.length_b   1.000
_cell.length_c   1.000
_cell.angle_alpha   90.00
_cell.angle_beta   90.00
_cell.angle_gamma   90.00
#
_symmetry.space_group_name_H-M   'P 1'
#
loop_
_entity.id
_entity.type
_entity.pdbx_description
1 polymer ?
#
loop_
_entity_poly.entity_id
_entity_poly.type
_entity_poly.pdbx_seq_one_letter_code
_entity_poly.pdbx_strand_id
1 'polypeptide(L)'
;MGIILCALLPFVHDILTTRSGEFQNWVPNLGIVESFSDSNGTFLGYSAYRIFLALVGMQLSSFIAWFLVLEFSKGKSYRFVFIFPTVINGYQLLLMVFNLRKTPLNNWNYKIFILLLVGVLLILNFYLTNKNAKTQTKN
;
A
#
# COMPACT_ATOMS: atom_id res chain seq x y z
N MET A 1 18.04 -8.26 -6.00
CA MET A 1 17.15 -9.25 -5.34
C MET A 1 15.84 -8.64 -4.85
N GLY A 2 15.81 -7.53 -4.08
CA GLY A 2 14.56 -6.98 -3.53
C GLY A 2 13.46 -6.61 -4.54
N ILE A 3 13.82 -6.05 -5.70
CA ILE A 3 12.85 -5.66 -6.76
C ILE A 3 12.13 -6.89 -7.34
N ILE A 4 12.85 -8.01 -7.50
CA ILE A 4 12.28 -9.27 -8.00
C ILE A 4 11.26 -9.81 -6.99
N LEU A 5 11.56 -9.77 -5.70
CA LEU A 5 10.63 -10.17 -4.64
C LEU A 5 9.36 -9.29 -4.63
N CYS A 6 9.50 -7.98 -4.84
CA CYS A 6 8.37 -7.06 -4.91
C CYS A 6 7.48 -7.30 -6.15
N ALA A 7 8.09 -7.72 -7.27
CA ALA A 7 7.36 -8.08 -8.50
C ALA A 7 6.59 -9.40 -8.36
N LEU A 8 6.98 -10.26 -7.41
CA LEU A 8 6.29 -11.52 -7.12
C LEU A 8 5.11 -11.37 -6.15
N LEU A 9 4.98 -10.24 -5.45
CA LEU A 9 3.90 -9.97 -4.50
C LEU A 9 2.48 -10.22 -5.06
N PRO A 10 2.14 -9.83 -6.32
CA PRO A 10 0.83 -10.14 -6.88
C PRO A 10 0.56 -11.64 -6.98
N PHE A 11 1.60 -12.48 -7.10
CA PHE A 11 1.52 -13.93 -7.27
C PHE A 11 1.62 -14.71 -5.95
N VAL A 12 1.79 -14.04 -4.82
CA VAL A 12 1.84 -14.69 -3.49
C VAL A 12 0.60 -15.52 -3.23
N HIS A 13 -0.55 -15.10 -3.76
CA HIS A 13 -1.80 -15.85 -3.65
C HIS A 13 -1.68 -17.27 -4.23
N ASP A 14 -1.01 -17.47 -5.36
CA ASP A 14 -0.82 -18.79 -5.97
C ASP A 14 0.23 -19.64 -5.24
N ILE A 15 1.15 -19.00 -4.53
CA ILE A 15 2.14 -19.69 -3.70
C ILE A 15 1.48 -20.23 -2.42
N LEU A 16 0.61 -19.44 -1.79
CA LEU A 16 0.01 -19.77 -0.50
C LEU A 16 -1.28 -20.60 -0.61
N THR A 17 -2.00 -20.50 -1.73
CA THR A 17 -3.31 -21.13 -1.91
C THR A 17 -3.38 -22.00 -3.15
N THR A 18 -4.23 -23.02 -3.10
CA THR A 18 -4.54 -23.90 -4.23
C THR A 18 -5.57 -23.24 -5.16
N ARG A 19 -5.83 -23.86 -6.32
CA ARG A 19 -6.88 -23.40 -7.23
C ARG A 19 -8.28 -23.43 -6.61
N SER A 20 -8.52 -24.34 -5.65
CA SER A 20 -9.78 -24.41 -4.88
C SER A 20 -9.90 -23.32 -3.82
N GLY A 21 -8.83 -22.57 -3.53
CA GLY A 21 -8.81 -21.48 -2.55
C GLY A 21 -8.42 -21.90 -1.13
N GLU A 22 -8.10 -23.17 -0.93
CA GLU A 22 -7.56 -23.70 0.32
C GLU A 22 -6.07 -23.37 0.46
N PHE A 23 -5.55 -23.41 1.68
CA PHE A 23 -4.11 -23.28 1.92
C PHE A 23 -3.34 -24.48 1.33
N GLN A 24 -2.13 -24.21 0.86
CA GLN A 24 -1.20 -25.29 0.51
C GLN A 24 -0.80 -26.08 1.77
N ASN A 25 -0.56 -27.38 1.62
CA ASN A 25 -0.29 -28.29 2.75
C ASN A 25 0.93 -27.91 3.62
N TRP A 26 1.87 -27.14 3.07
CA TRP A 26 3.06 -26.68 3.78
C TRP A 26 2.84 -25.37 4.55
N VAL A 27 1.76 -24.64 4.27
CA VAL A 27 1.44 -23.39 4.94
C VAL A 27 0.72 -23.73 6.25
N PRO A 28 1.27 -23.36 7.42
CA PRO A 28 0.61 -23.62 8.68
C PRO A 28 -0.71 -22.83 8.74
N ASN A 29 -1.80 -23.50 9.09
CA ASN A 29 -3.07 -22.81 9.34
C ASN A 29 -3.00 -22.09 10.68
N LEU A 30 -2.84 -20.77 10.63
CA LEU A 30 -2.81 -19.89 11.81
C LEU A 30 -4.20 -19.43 12.25
N GLY A 31 -5.28 -19.97 11.68
CA GLY A 31 -6.66 -19.57 11.99
C GLY A 31 -7.03 -18.15 11.50
N ILE A 32 -6.18 -17.51 10.69
CA ILE A 32 -6.40 -16.15 10.18
C ILE A 32 -7.65 -16.12 9.28
N VAL A 33 -7.80 -17.10 8.40
CA VAL A 33 -8.98 -17.16 7.51
C VAL A 33 -10.24 -17.35 8.33
N GLU A 34 -10.22 -18.23 9.32
CA GLU A 34 -11.36 -18.49 10.20
C GLU A 34 -11.72 -17.26 11.06
N SER A 35 -10.72 -16.52 11.54
CA SER A 35 -10.93 -15.34 12.40
C SER A 35 -11.47 -14.11 11.67
N PHE A 36 -11.19 -13.99 10.36
CA PHE A 36 -11.56 -12.81 9.56
C PHE A 36 -12.58 -13.11 8.46
N SER A 37 -13.10 -14.33 8.41
CA SER A 37 -14.21 -14.67 7.52
C SER A 37 -15.55 -14.45 8.21
N ASP A 38 -16.48 -13.86 7.48
CA ASP A 38 -17.86 -13.70 7.93
C ASP A 38 -18.62 -15.03 7.89
N SER A 39 -19.80 -15.08 8.51
CA SER A 39 -20.72 -16.23 8.49
C SER A 39 -21.12 -16.70 7.09
N ASN A 40 -20.99 -15.83 6.08
CA ASN A 40 -21.24 -16.13 4.67
C ASN A 40 -20.02 -16.71 3.93
N GLY A 41 -18.90 -16.97 4.62
CA GLY A 41 -17.66 -17.49 4.03
C GLY A 41 -16.84 -16.45 3.26
N THR A 42 -17.20 -15.17 3.34
CA THR A 42 -16.45 -14.07 2.70
C THR A 42 -15.33 -13.59 3.61
N PHE A 43 -14.13 -13.42 3.06
CA PHE A 43 -12.96 -12.93 3.82
C PHE A 43 -12.82 -11.41 3.67
N LEU A 44 -13.01 -10.64 4.74
CA LEU A 44 -12.92 -9.17 4.73
C LEU A 44 -13.68 -8.52 3.55
N GLY A 45 -14.90 -9.01 3.29
CA GLY A 45 -15.74 -8.55 2.17
C GLY A 45 -15.25 -8.90 0.77
N TYR A 46 -14.22 -9.74 0.62
CA TYR A 46 -13.84 -10.40 -0.62
C TYR A 46 -14.48 -11.79 -0.71
N SER A 47 -14.68 -12.30 -1.92
CA SER A 47 -15.29 -13.62 -2.15
C SER A 47 -14.44 -14.79 -1.65
N ALA A 48 -13.11 -14.63 -1.61
CA ALA A 48 -12.19 -15.63 -1.06
C ALA A 48 -10.90 -14.98 -0.58
N TYR A 49 -10.21 -15.65 0.36
CA TYR A 49 -8.90 -15.23 0.87
C TYR A 49 -7.85 -15.11 -0.24
N ARG A 50 -7.84 -16.04 -1.20
CA ARG A 50 -6.97 -15.99 -2.40
C ARG A 50 -7.12 -14.68 -3.17
N ILE A 51 -8.35 -14.20 -3.32
CA ILE A 51 -8.65 -12.96 -4.07
C ILE A 51 -8.22 -11.73 -3.28
N PHE A 52 -8.41 -11.75 -1.96
CA PHE A 52 -7.84 -10.73 -1.07
C PHE A 52 -6.32 -10.62 -1.26
N LEU A 53 -5.61 -11.75 -1.18
CA LEU A 53 -4.16 -11.79 -1.35
C LEU A 53 -3.71 -11.28 -2.72
N ALA A 54 -4.40 -11.67 -3.80
CA ALA A 54 -4.06 -11.23 -5.15
C ALA A 54 -4.19 -9.70 -5.28
N LEU A 55 -5.31 -9.13 -4.83
CA LEU A 55 -5.59 -7.71 -4.97
C LEU A 55 -4.73 -6.85 -4.04
N VAL A 56 -4.55 -7.28 -2.78
CA VAL A 56 -3.67 -6.61 -1.83
C VAL A 56 -2.21 -6.72 -2.28
N GLY A 57 -1.77 -7.89 -2.76
CA GLY A 57 -0.42 -8.09 -3.28
C GLY A 57 -0.12 -7.21 -4.49
N MET A 58 -1.08 -7.07 -5.41
CA MET A 58 -0.97 -6.14 -6.55
C MET A 58 -0.88 -4.69 -6.08
N GLN A 59 -1.76 -4.26 -5.17
CA GLN A 59 -1.76 -2.91 -4.64
C GLN A 59 -0.48 -2.59 -3.86
N LEU A 60 0.02 -3.54 -3.05
CA LEU A 60 1.25 -3.43 -2.29
C LEU A 60 2.48 -3.33 -3.21
N SER A 61 2.52 -4.14 -4.26
CA SER A 61 3.59 -4.08 -5.27
C SER A 61 3.64 -2.69 -5.94
N SER A 62 2.48 -2.15 -6.33
CA SER A 62 2.38 -0.80 -6.89
C SER A 62 2.83 0.28 -5.90
N PHE A 63 2.39 0.19 -4.64
CA PHE A 63 2.82 1.11 -3.59
C PHE A 63 4.33 1.10 -3.40
N ILE A 64 4.95 -0.08 -3.30
CA ILE A 64 6.41 -0.21 -3.14
C ILE A 64 7.14 0.37 -4.35
N ALA A 65 6.66 0.11 -5.58
CA ALA A 65 7.27 0.67 -6.78
C ALA A 65 7.28 2.20 -6.75
N TRP A 66 6.15 2.84 -6.44
CA TRP A 66 6.08 4.30 -6.34
C TRP A 66 6.90 4.85 -5.18
N PHE A 67 6.91 4.17 -4.04
CA PHE A 67 7.74 4.53 -2.90
C PHE A 67 9.23 4.49 -3.24
N LEU A 68 9.70 3.45 -3.94
CA LEU A 68 11.09 3.34 -4.40
C LEU A 68 11.44 4.46 -5.39
N VAL A 69 10.56 4.81 -6.32
CA VAL A 69 10.76 5.94 -7.24
C VAL A 69 10.85 7.27 -6.46
N LEU A 70 10.02 7.46 -5.44
CA LEU A 70 10.07 8.63 -4.56
C LEU A 70 11.40 8.70 -3.77
N GLU A 71 11.94 7.55 -3.39
CA GLU A 71 13.24 7.45 -2.71
C GLU A 71 14.41 7.71 -3.67
N PHE A 72 14.40 7.15 -4.87
CA PHE A 72 15.44 7.37 -5.87
C PHE A 72 15.45 8.78 -6.46
N SER A 73 14.33 9.48 -6.41
CA SER A 73 14.23 10.88 -6.83
C SER A 73 14.66 11.89 -5.76
N LYS A 74 15.20 11.43 -4.61
CA LYS A 74 15.82 12.31 -3.60
C LYS A 74 16.82 13.28 -4.23
N GLY A 75 16.66 14.57 -3.90
CA GLY A 75 17.50 15.66 -4.43
C GLY A 75 17.12 16.18 -5.82
N LYS A 76 16.15 15.56 -6.51
CA LYS A 76 15.64 16.05 -7.80
C LYS A 76 14.45 16.99 -7.60
N SER A 77 14.35 18.03 -8.42
CA SER A 77 13.26 19.02 -8.36
C SER A 77 11.87 18.41 -8.60
N TYR A 78 11.80 17.36 -9.43
CA TYR A 78 10.55 16.69 -9.79
C TYR A 78 10.08 15.63 -8.78
N ARG A 79 10.81 15.41 -7.68
CA ARG A 79 10.47 14.39 -6.66
C ARG A 79 9.03 14.47 -6.17
N PHE A 80 8.52 15.68 -6.00
CA PHE A 80 7.17 15.93 -5.46
C PHE A 80 6.07 15.31 -6.32
N VAL A 81 6.30 15.14 -7.63
CA VAL A 81 5.35 14.49 -8.53
C VAL A 81 5.08 13.05 -8.11
N PHE A 82 6.07 12.36 -7.53
CA PHE A 82 5.93 10.96 -7.10
C PHE A 82 5.28 10.80 -5.72
N ILE A 83 5.11 11.90 -4.97
CA ILE A 83 4.37 11.85 -3.69
C ILE A 83 2.91 11.46 -3.97
N PHE A 84 2.30 12.04 -5.00
CA PHE A 84 0.91 11.80 -5.35
C PHE A 84 0.59 10.31 -5.60
N PRO A 85 1.25 9.61 -6.54
CA PRO A 85 1.00 8.19 -6.74
C PRO A 85 1.41 7.35 -5.53
N THR A 86 2.41 7.75 -4.74
CA THR A 86 2.78 7.02 -3.51
C THR A 86 1.66 7.09 -2.46
N VAL A 87 1.15 8.30 -2.19
CA VAL A 87 0.11 8.53 -1.18
C VAL A 87 -1.20 7.87 -1.58
N ILE A 88 -1.64 7.99 -2.83
CA ILE A 88 -2.90 7.38 -3.26
C ILE A 88 -2.84 5.85 -3.21
N ASN A 89 -1.70 5.24 -3.59
CA ASN A 89 -1.54 3.80 -3.53
C ASN A 89 -1.45 3.31 -2.08
N GLY A 90 -0.77 4.04 -1.20
CA GLY A 90 -0.72 3.74 0.23
C GLY A 90 -2.09 3.87 0.87
N TYR A 91 -2.84 4.93 0.58
CA TYR A 91 -4.20 5.11 1.08
C TYR A 91 -5.13 3.99 0.64
N GLN A 92 -5.11 3.65 -0.65
CA GLN A 92 -5.91 2.56 -1.19
C GLN A 92 -5.54 1.22 -0.54
N LEU A 93 -4.25 0.97 -0.29
CA LEU A 93 -3.79 -0.22 0.41
C LEU A 93 -4.34 -0.30 1.84
N LEU A 94 -4.31 0.80 2.60
CA LEU A 94 -4.90 0.85 3.95
C LEU A 94 -6.40 0.57 3.91
N LEU A 95 -7.13 1.15 2.95
CA LEU A 95 -8.55 0.87 2.77
C LEU A 95 -8.81 -0.62 2.51
N MET A 96 -7.94 -1.31 1.76
CA MET A 96 -8.07 -2.74 1.50
C MET A 96 -7.79 -3.58 2.76
N VAL A 97 -6.66 -3.34 3.43
CA VAL A 97 -6.22 -4.12 4.60
C VAL A 97 -7.18 -3.97 5.78
N PHE A 98 -7.73 -2.77 6.00
CA PHE A 98 -8.71 -2.52 7.06
C PHE A 98 -10.16 -2.76 6.66
N ASN A 99 -10.42 -3.32 5.47
CA ASN A 99 -11.76 -3.56 4.94
C ASN A 99 -12.67 -2.30 4.91
N LEU A 100 -12.10 -1.13 4.67
CA LEU A 100 -12.82 0.15 4.64
C LEU A 100 -13.31 0.53 3.23
N ARG A 101 -13.20 -0.37 2.25
CA ARG A 101 -13.51 -0.12 0.84
C ARG A 101 -14.98 0.22 0.56
N LYS A 102 -15.90 -0.28 1.39
CA LYS A 102 -17.34 0.01 1.28
C LYS A 102 -17.76 1.24 2.10
N THR A 103 -16.83 1.87 2.81
CA THR A 103 -17.12 3.05 3.64
C THR A 103 -17.00 4.33 2.82
N PRO A 104 -17.56 5.46 3.32
CA PRO A 104 -17.40 6.76 2.66
C PRO A 104 -15.95 7.19 2.44
N LEU A 105 -15.00 6.64 3.21
CA LEU A 105 -13.57 6.90 3.05
C LEU A 105 -13.07 6.53 1.64
N ASN A 106 -13.68 5.54 0.98
CA ASN A 106 -13.30 5.17 -0.38
C ASN A 106 -13.85 6.14 -1.45
N ASN A 107 -14.62 7.16 -1.08
CA ASN A 107 -15.14 8.15 -2.03
C ASN A 107 -14.03 9.09 -2.53
N TRP A 108 -14.22 9.61 -3.75
CA TRP A 108 -13.27 10.53 -4.39
C TRP A 108 -12.93 11.75 -3.53
N ASN A 109 -13.91 12.31 -2.82
CA ASN A 109 -13.71 13.48 -1.97
C ASN A 109 -12.66 13.24 -0.88
N TYR A 110 -12.74 12.10 -0.18
CA TYR A 110 -11.79 11.74 0.88
C TYR A 110 -10.41 11.39 0.31
N LYS A 111 -10.36 10.71 -0.84
CA LYS A 111 -9.11 10.41 -1.54
C LYS A 111 -8.36 11.69 -1.93
N ILE A 112 -9.06 12.65 -2.54
CA ILE A 112 -8.49 13.93 -2.94
C ILE A 112 -8.06 14.73 -1.69
N PHE A 113 -8.89 14.75 -0.65
CA PHE A 113 -8.57 15.43 0.60
C PHE A 113 -7.27 14.89 1.22
N ILE A 114 -7.14 13.57 1.37
CA ILE A 114 -5.93 12.94 1.93
C ILE A 114 -4.72 13.18 1.03
N LEU A 115 -4.90 13.11 -0.28
CA LEU A 115 -3.85 13.38 -1.26
C LEU A 115 -3.28 14.80 -1.09
N LEU A 116 -4.15 15.81 -0.99
CA LEU A 116 -3.76 17.20 -0.80
C LEU A 116 -3.15 17.42 0.59
N LEU A 117 -3.77 16.90 1.65
CA LEU A 117 -3.31 17.04 3.02
C LEU A 117 -1.89 16.49 3.18
N VAL A 118 -1.66 15.23 2.80
CA VAL A 118 -0.36 14.57 2.92
C VAL A 118 0.66 15.20 1.96
N GLY A 119 0.24 15.54 0.74
CA GLY A 119 1.09 16.23 -0.24
C GLY A 119 1.63 17.56 0.31
N VAL A 120 0.77 18.41 0.85
CA VAL A 120 1.16 19.69 1.46
C VAL A 120 2.07 19.48 2.66
N LEU A 121 1.74 18.56 3.58
CA LEU A 121 2.57 18.29 4.76
C LEU A 121 3.99 17.82 4.37
N LEU A 122 4.11 16.94 3.38
CA LEU A 122 5.41 16.45 2.93
C LEU A 122 6.23 17.53 2.21
N ILE A 123 5.58 18.38 1.40
CA ILE A 123 6.23 19.53 0.76
C ILE A 123 6.72 20.52 1.82
N LEU A 124 5.87 20.88 2.78
CA LEU A 124 6.24 21.78 3.88
C LEU A 124 7.40 21.23 4.70
N ASN A 125 7.34 19.95 5.09
CA ASN A 125 8.42 19.29 5.82
C ASN A 125 9.75 19.35 5.04
N PHE A 126 9.72 19.11 3.73
CA PHE A 126 10.91 19.22 2.90
C PHE A 126 11.50 20.63 2.91
N TYR A 127 10.68 21.68 2.74
CA TYR A 127 11.15 23.06 2.76
C TYR A 127 11.74 23.47 4.12
N LEU A 128 11.09 23.08 5.22
CA LEU A 128 11.56 23.36 6.57
C LEU A 128 12.89 22.63 6.88
N THR A 129 13.00 21.37 6.47
CA THR A 129 14.22 20.56 6.66
C THR A 129 15.40 21.14 5.88
N ASN A 130 15.19 21.53 4.62
CA ASN A 130 16.25 22.13 3.79
C ASN A 130 16.69 23.51 4.30
N LYS A 131 15.77 24.30 4.87
CA LYS A 131 16.10 25.59 5.49
C LYS A 131 17.03 25.38 6.70
N ASN A 132 16.70 24.43 7.57
CA ASN A 132 17.49 24.13 8.77
C ASN A 132 18.91 23.61 8.42
N ALA A 133 19.04 22.77 7.39
CA ALA A 133 20.33 22.28 6.92
C ALA A 133 21.24 23.40 6.36
N LYS A 134 20.67 24.40 5.70
CA LYS A 134 21.42 25.56 5.19
C LYS A 134 21.80 26.56 6.29
N THR A 135 21.06 26.61 7.40
CA THR A 135 21.39 27.48 8.53
C THR A 135 22.55 26.93 9.37
N GLN A 136 22.70 25.60 9.46
CA GLN A 136 23.80 24.97 10.20
C GLN A 136 25.17 25.05 9.51
N THR A 137 25.23 25.20 8.19
CA THR A 137 26.49 25.34 7.44
C THR A 137 27.01 26.77 7.36
N LYS A 138 26.28 27.74 7.92
CA LYS A 138 26.65 29.16 7.94
C LYS A 138 27.12 29.67 9.32
N ASN A 139 27.05 28.82 10.35
CA ASN A 139 27.60 29.08 11.67
C ASN A 139 28.91 28.29 11.84
#